data_AF-A0A7R9UNY6-F1
#
_entry.id   AF-A0A7R9UNY6-F1
#
_cell.length_a   1.000
_cell.length_b   1.000
_cell.length_c   1.000
_cell.angle_alpha   90.00
_cell.angle_beta   90.00
_cell.angle_gamma   90.00
#
_symmetry.space_group_name_H-M   'P 1'
#
loop_
_entity.id
_entity.type
_entity.pdbx_description
1 polymer ?
#
loop_
_entity_poly.entity_id
_entity_poly.type
_entity_poly.pdbx_seq_one_letter_code
_entity_poly.pdbx_strand_id
1 'polypeptide(L)'
;MAGLRLHDEKRPPQFVVQTQMTLGNVITRPRLTAPLLLKPPFHFLHAILLEVVSSTGFGRGLYSAEELNSKLLLHRPLQMLFIAKMLALVNAALGQPCLLRVDRAIDGADARTTNEFLQLLAFACRADNLAPLLA
;
A
#
# COMPACT_ATOMS: atom_id res chain seq x y z
N MET A 1 -28.37 -37.03 11.99
CA MET A 1 -27.92 -36.61 10.64
C MET A 1 -27.03 -35.39 10.78
N ALA A 2 -25.72 -35.62 10.87
CA ALA A 2 -24.72 -34.58 11.05
C ALA A 2 -24.21 -34.13 9.67
N GLY A 3 -24.16 -32.82 9.47
CA GLY A 3 -23.68 -32.21 8.23
C GLY A 3 -23.67 -30.69 8.34
N LEU A 4 -23.13 -30.16 9.44
CA LEU A 4 -22.74 -28.75 9.50
C LEU A 4 -21.68 -28.52 8.44
N ARG A 5 -22.06 -27.84 7.34
CA ARG A 5 -21.13 -27.27 6.36
C ARG A 5 -20.19 -26.34 7.12
N LEU A 6 -18.99 -26.82 7.41
CA LEU A 6 -17.86 -25.97 7.74
C LEU A 6 -17.67 -25.06 6.52
N HIS A 7 -17.97 -23.78 6.68
CA HIS A 7 -17.44 -22.79 5.75
C HIS A 7 -15.92 -22.99 5.76
N ASP A 8 -15.36 -23.32 4.61
CA ASP A 8 -13.92 -23.41 4.38
C ASP A 8 -13.36 -21.99 4.57
N GLU A 9 -13.14 -21.60 5.82
CA GLU A 9 -12.57 -20.30 6.19
C GLU A 9 -11.09 -20.35 5.84
N LYS A 10 -10.79 -20.22 4.54
CA LYS A 10 -9.43 -20.14 4.02
C LYS A 10 -8.75 -18.97 4.70
N ARG A 11 -7.89 -19.28 5.67
CA ARG A 11 -7.02 -18.31 6.32
C ARG A 11 -6.31 -17.50 5.22
N PRO A 12 -6.32 -16.16 5.32
CA PRO A 12 -5.64 -15.34 4.33
C PRO A 12 -4.14 -15.67 4.30
N PRO A 13 -3.48 -15.50 3.15
CA PRO A 13 -2.04 -15.71 3.05
C PRO A 13 -1.27 -14.89 4.08
N GLN A 14 -0.12 -15.38 4.52
CA GLN A 14 0.69 -14.70 5.54
C GLN A 14 1.05 -13.25 5.15
N PHE A 15 1.33 -12.98 3.87
CA PHE A 15 1.62 -11.62 3.42
C PHE A 15 0.43 -10.65 3.59
N VAL A 16 -0.81 -11.14 3.50
CA VAL A 16 -2.01 -10.32 3.74
C VAL A 16 -2.10 -9.97 5.21
N VAL A 17 -1.95 -10.98 6.08
CA VAL A 17 -1.97 -10.82 7.53
C VAL A 17 -0.87 -9.85 7.98
N GLN A 18 0.33 -10.00 7.43
CA GLN A 18 1.46 -9.12 7.73
C GLN A 18 1.15 -7.68 7.34
N THR A 19 0.59 -7.42 6.14
CA THR A 19 0.17 -6.07 5.74
C THR A 19 -0.88 -5.49 6.66
N GLN A 20 -1.86 -6.29 7.09
CA GLN A 20 -2.89 -5.84 8.04
C GLN A 20 -2.27 -5.42 9.38
N MET A 21 -1.30 -6.18 9.89
CA MET A 21 -0.63 -5.88 11.15
C MET A 21 0.32 -4.69 11.03
N THR A 22 1.13 -4.60 9.97
CA THR A 22 2.13 -3.54 9.85
C THR A 22 1.48 -2.21 9.50
N LEU A 23 0.70 -2.17 8.42
CA LEU A 23 0.09 -0.97 7.88
C LEU A 23 -1.16 -0.56 8.66
N GLY A 24 -1.91 -1.50 9.25
CA GLY A 24 -3.07 -1.19 10.10
C GLY A 24 -2.71 -0.45 11.40
N ASN A 25 -1.43 -0.46 11.78
CA ASN A 25 -0.89 0.37 12.87
C ASN A 25 -0.48 1.78 12.40
N VAL A 26 -0.47 2.04 11.10
CA VAL A 26 -0.08 3.32 10.49
C VAL A 26 -1.31 4.10 10.03
N ILE A 27 -2.31 3.41 9.46
CA ILE A 27 -3.53 4.03 8.92
C ILE A 27 -4.78 3.39 9.51
N THR A 28 -5.85 4.17 9.65
CA THR A 28 -7.16 3.69 10.11
C THR A 28 -8.16 3.47 8.97
N ARG A 29 -7.84 3.99 7.77
CA ARG A 29 -8.65 3.88 6.56
C ARG A 29 -7.75 3.87 5.32
N PRO A 30 -8.16 3.22 4.21
CA PRO A 30 -9.32 2.32 4.10
C PRO A 30 -9.14 1.03 4.93
N ARG A 31 -10.22 0.26 5.14
CA ARG A 31 -10.14 -1.01 5.86
C ARG A 31 -9.32 -2.02 5.06
N LEU A 32 -8.25 -2.54 5.67
CA LEU A 32 -7.34 -3.51 5.07
C LEU A 32 -7.94 -4.93 5.11
N THR A 33 -8.96 -5.20 4.30
CA THR A 33 -9.59 -6.53 4.26
C THR A 33 -8.81 -7.50 3.37
N ALA A 34 -8.85 -8.80 3.68
CA ALA A 34 -8.16 -9.80 2.87
C ALA A 34 -8.56 -9.81 1.38
N PRO A 35 -9.86 -9.68 1.00
CA PRO A 35 -10.25 -9.61 -0.40
C PRO A 35 -9.63 -8.41 -1.15
N LEU A 36 -9.57 -7.24 -0.50
CA LEU A 36 -8.95 -6.05 -1.09
C LEU A 36 -7.43 -6.21 -1.22
N LEU A 37 -6.77 -6.81 -0.22
CA LEU A 37 -5.33 -7.04 -0.29
C LEU A 37 -4.93 -8.16 -1.27
N LEU A 38 -5.84 -9.10 -1.56
CA LEU A 38 -5.63 -10.15 -2.57
C LEU A 38 -5.83 -9.66 -4.02
N LYS A 39 -6.65 -8.63 -4.22
CA LYS A 39 -6.86 -8.02 -5.54
C LYS A 39 -7.05 -6.50 -5.38
N PRO A 40 -5.99 -5.76 -5.07
CA PRO A 40 -6.11 -4.34 -4.72
C PRO A 40 -6.48 -3.52 -5.95
N PRO A 41 -7.67 -2.91 -6.00
CA PRO A 41 -8.00 -1.98 -7.07
C PRO A 41 -7.22 -0.68 -6.90
N PHE A 42 -6.99 0.06 -7.99
CA PHE A 42 -6.20 1.30 -7.95
C PHE A 42 -6.71 2.30 -6.90
N HIS A 43 -8.02 2.53 -6.80
CA HIS A 43 -8.58 3.48 -5.82
C HIS A 43 -8.26 3.10 -4.37
N PHE A 44 -8.14 1.81 -4.06
CA PHE A 44 -7.77 1.32 -2.75
C PHE A 44 -6.30 1.58 -2.45
N LEU A 45 -5.41 1.33 -3.41
CA LEU A 45 -3.98 1.68 -3.29
C LEU A 45 -3.80 3.19 -3.15
N HIS A 46 -4.48 3.98 -3.98
CA HIS A 46 -4.45 5.44 -3.92
C HIS A 46 -4.85 5.97 -2.54
N ALA A 47 -5.98 5.48 -2.00
CA ALA A 47 -6.44 5.86 -0.67
C ALA A 47 -5.44 5.46 0.44
N ILE A 48 -4.83 4.27 0.34
CA ILE A 48 -3.79 3.84 1.29
C ILE A 48 -2.59 4.79 1.26
N LEU A 49 -2.06 5.09 0.07
CA LEU A 49 -0.85 5.90 -0.06
C LEU A 49 -1.10 7.32 0.47
N LEU A 50 -2.25 7.92 0.16
CA LEU A 50 -2.59 9.24 0.68
C LEU A 50 -2.87 9.25 2.18
N GLU A 51 -3.48 8.19 2.73
CA GLU A 51 -3.68 8.13 4.18
C GLU A 51 -2.35 7.98 4.92
N VAL A 52 -1.37 7.24 4.37
CA VAL A 52 -0.01 7.18 4.93
C VAL A 52 0.63 8.57 4.94
N VAL A 53 0.56 9.29 3.81
CA VAL A 53 1.08 10.67 3.71
C VAL A 53 0.41 11.56 4.75
N SER A 54 -0.92 11.48 4.87
CA SER A 54 -1.70 12.29 5.80
C SER A 54 -1.44 11.94 7.27
N SER A 55 -1.24 10.66 7.60
CA SER A 55 -1.13 10.18 8.98
C SER A 55 0.28 10.27 9.54
N THR A 56 1.30 10.22 8.66
CA THR A 56 2.72 10.15 9.06
C THR A 56 3.56 11.34 8.58
N GLY A 57 3.09 12.08 7.58
CA GLY A 57 3.90 13.09 6.89
C GLY A 57 4.92 12.50 5.89
N PHE A 58 5.09 11.18 5.85
CA PHE A 58 5.97 10.52 4.89
C PHE A 58 5.53 10.81 3.45
N GLY A 59 6.42 11.35 2.61
CA GLY A 59 6.09 11.75 1.25
C GLY A 59 5.23 13.03 1.15
N ARG A 60 5.25 13.89 2.17
CA ARG A 60 4.63 15.22 2.10
C ARG A 60 5.21 16.00 0.92
N GLY A 61 4.34 16.49 0.04
CA GLY A 61 4.74 17.21 -1.18
C GLY A 61 5.14 16.32 -2.36
N LEU A 62 5.05 14.99 -2.24
CA LEU A 62 5.35 14.06 -3.33
C LEU A 62 4.35 14.15 -4.50
N TYR A 63 3.09 14.42 -4.17
CA TYR A 63 1.97 14.42 -5.11
C TYR A 63 1.46 15.83 -5.40
N SER A 64 1.11 16.09 -6.66
CA SER A 64 0.47 17.33 -7.08
C SER A 64 -1.01 17.38 -6.66
N ALA A 65 -1.64 18.55 -6.73
CA ALA A 65 -3.05 18.73 -6.38
C ALA A 65 -3.98 17.83 -7.24
N GLU A 66 -3.65 17.61 -8.50
CA GLU A 66 -4.38 16.73 -9.40
C GLU A 66 -4.26 15.27 -8.96
N GLU A 67 -3.07 14.85 -8.54
CA GLU A 67 -2.78 13.49 -8.09
C GLU A 67 -3.47 13.13 -6.77
N LEU A 68 -3.81 14.13 -5.94
CA LEU A 68 -4.60 13.93 -4.72
C LEU A 68 -6.04 13.49 -5.01
N ASN A 69 -6.55 13.70 -6.23
CA ASN A 69 -7.89 13.28 -6.63
C ASN A 69 -7.82 12.08 -7.57
N SER A 70 -8.15 10.89 -7.07
CA SER A 70 -8.15 9.65 -7.87
C SER A 70 -9.03 9.70 -9.12
N LYS A 71 -10.07 10.56 -9.14
CA LYS A 71 -10.93 10.77 -10.32
C LYS A 71 -10.22 11.46 -11.48
N LEU A 72 -9.08 12.09 -11.25
CA LEU A 72 -8.24 12.70 -12.29
C LEU A 72 -7.19 11.72 -12.83
N LEU A 73 -6.94 10.61 -12.12
CA LEU A 73 -5.99 9.56 -12.51
C LEU A 73 -6.69 8.43 -13.29
N LEU A 74 -7.39 8.80 -14.37
CA LEU A 74 -8.19 7.87 -15.19
C LEU A 74 -7.34 7.03 -16.15
N HIS A 75 -6.21 7.57 -16.59
CA HIS A 75 -5.35 6.92 -17.57
C HIS A 75 -4.29 6.06 -16.89
N ARG A 76 -4.07 4.86 -17.44
CA ARG A 76 -3.08 3.90 -16.93
C ARG A 76 -1.69 4.52 -16.68
N PRO A 77 -1.11 5.34 -17.58
CA PRO A 77 0.19 5.97 -17.33
C PRO A 77 0.21 6.86 -16.07
N LEU A 78 -0.88 7.59 -15.80
CA LEU A 78 -1.00 8.44 -14.62
C LEU A 78 -1.06 7.61 -13.34
N GLN A 79 -1.81 6.50 -13.37
CA GLN A 79 -1.89 5.57 -12.25
C GLN A 79 -0.52 4.91 -11.97
N MET A 80 0.19 4.53 -13.02
CA MET A 80 1.54 3.98 -12.91
C MET A 80 2.51 4.99 -12.31
N LEU A 81 2.51 6.24 -12.80
CA LEU A 81 3.36 7.31 -12.24
C LEU A 81 3.07 7.56 -10.76
N PHE A 82 1.79 7.58 -10.38
CA PHE A 82 1.37 7.78 -8.99
C PHE A 82 1.95 6.72 -8.04
N ILE A 83 1.86 5.43 -8.40
CA ILE A 83 2.42 4.33 -7.58
C ILE A 83 3.96 4.34 -7.65
N ALA A 84 4.54 4.59 -8.83
CA ALA A 84 5.99 4.59 -9.03
C ALA A 84 6.70 5.68 -8.20
N LYS A 85 6.08 6.85 -8.01
CA LYS A 85 6.61 7.92 -7.15
C LYS A 85 6.82 7.44 -5.71
N MET A 86 5.80 6.83 -5.10
CA MET A 86 5.91 6.32 -3.73
C MET A 86 6.88 5.15 -3.64
N LEU A 87 6.87 4.25 -4.64
CA LEU A 87 7.81 3.15 -4.72
C LEU A 87 9.26 3.66 -4.72
N ALA A 88 9.56 4.69 -5.52
CA ALA A 88 10.88 5.31 -5.57
C ALA A 88 11.27 5.92 -4.21
N LEU A 89 10.34 6.63 -3.55
CA LEU A 89 10.57 7.20 -2.24
C LEU A 89 10.85 6.13 -1.17
N VAL A 90 10.07 5.05 -1.15
CA VAL A 90 10.28 3.92 -0.23
C VAL A 90 11.65 3.26 -0.47
N ASN A 91 12.00 3.00 -1.73
CA ASN A 91 13.31 2.43 -2.07
C ASN A 91 14.47 3.35 -1.63
N ALA A 92 14.33 4.66 -1.82
CA ALA A 92 15.32 5.65 -1.40
C ALA A 92 15.46 5.70 0.13
N ALA A 93 14.34 5.70 0.86
CA ALA A 93 14.32 5.74 2.32
C ALA A 93 14.93 4.48 2.96
N LEU A 94 14.76 3.31 2.33
CA LEU A 94 15.23 2.03 2.87
C LEU A 94 16.60 1.58 2.31
N GLY A 95 17.09 2.23 1.24
CA GLY A 95 18.31 1.81 0.55
C GLY A 95 18.21 0.41 -0.09
N GLN A 96 17.00 -0.09 -0.33
CA GLN A 96 16.75 -1.43 -0.87
C GLN A 96 15.70 -1.39 -1.99
N PRO A 97 15.91 -2.13 -3.10
CA PRO A 97 14.95 -2.17 -4.20
C PRO A 97 13.77 -3.09 -3.86
N CYS A 98 12.55 -2.54 -3.92
CA CYS A 98 11.32 -3.33 -3.93
C CYS A 98 11.07 -3.94 -5.33
N LEU A 99 10.68 -5.22 -5.37
CA LEU A 99 10.45 -5.99 -6.60
C LEU A 99 9.08 -5.72 -7.25
N LEU A 100 8.32 -4.74 -6.76
CA LEU A 100 6.99 -4.43 -7.25
C LEU A 100 7.02 -4.05 -8.73
N ARG A 101 6.26 -4.80 -9.53
CA ARG A 101 5.92 -4.43 -10.90
C ARG A 101 4.67 -3.56 -10.93
N VAL A 102 4.86 -2.26 -11.10
CA VAL A 102 3.77 -1.27 -11.01
C VAL A 102 2.64 -1.55 -12.00
N ASP A 103 2.96 -1.98 -13.23
CA ASP A 103 1.98 -2.40 -14.24
C ASP A 103 1.05 -3.51 -13.72
N ARG A 104 1.63 -4.53 -13.06
CA ARG A 104 0.87 -5.66 -12.50
C ARG A 104 0.10 -5.28 -11.25
N ALA A 105 0.62 -4.33 -10.46
CA ALA A 105 -0.07 -3.81 -9.29
C ALA A 105 -1.37 -3.08 -9.68
N ILE A 106 -1.32 -2.24 -10.72
CA ILE A 106 -2.50 -1.54 -11.26
C ILE A 106 -3.57 -2.51 -11.75
N ASP A 107 -3.16 -3.63 -12.35
CA ASP A 107 -4.09 -4.67 -12.83
C ASP A 107 -4.64 -5.57 -11.71
N GLY A 108 -4.17 -5.40 -10.47
CA GLY A 108 -4.49 -6.30 -9.35
C GLY A 108 -3.98 -7.72 -9.58
N ALA A 109 -2.93 -7.89 -10.40
CA ALA A 109 -2.43 -9.18 -10.88
C ALA A 109 -1.24 -9.73 -10.08
N ASP A 110 -0.63 -8.92 -9.20
CA ASP A 110 0.49 -9.35 -8.35
C ASP A 110 0.29 -8.92 -6.90
N ALA A 111 -0.62 -9.63 -6.22
CA ALA A 111 -1.00 -9.34 -4.84
C ALA A 111 0.19 -9.43 -3.88
N ARG A 112 1.08 -10.41 -4.09
CA ARG A 112 2.19 -10.67 -3.16
C ARG A 112 3.16 -9.49 -3.13
N THR A 113 3.73 -9.11 -4.27
CA THR A 113 4.70 -8.00 -4.31
C THR A 113 4.04 -6.67 -3.97
N THR A 114 2.75 -6.49 -4.29
CA THR A 114 1.99 -5.30 -3.87
C THR A 114 1.89 -5.21 -2.35
N ASN A 115 1.62 -6.33 -1.66
CA ASN A 115 1.58 -6.37 -0.20
C ASN A 115 2.98 -6.17 0.42
N GLU A 116 4.01 -6.77 -0.15
CA GLU A 116 5.40 -6.56 0.29
C GLU A 116 5.78 -5.07 0.17
N PHE A 117 5.40 -4.39 -0.91
CA PHE A 117 5.55 -2.92 -1.03
C PHE A 117 4.81 -2.16 0.08
N LEU A 118 3.55 -2.52 0.39
CA LEU A 118 2.78 -1.87 1.46
C LEU A 118 3.41 -2.09 2.85
N GLN A 119 4.05 -3.24 3.07
CA GLN A 119 4.78 -3.52 4.32
C GLN A 119 6.07 -2.70 4.41
N LEU A 120 6.81 -2.56 3.30
CA LEU A 120 7.99 -1.69 3.22
C LEU A 120 7.62 -0.23 3.44
N LEU A 121 6.49 0.23 2.88
CA LEU A 121 5.95 1.56 3.12
C LEU A 121 5.68 1.79 4.62
N ALA A 122 5.02 0.84 5.29
CA ALA A 122 4.75 0.92 6.72
C ALA A 122 6.03 0.97 7.58
N PHE A 123 7.12 0.38 7.10
CA PHE A 123 8.43 0.46 7.74
C PHE A 123 9.13 1.80 7.47
N ALA A 124 9.17 2.23 6.21
CA ALA A 124 9.81 3.48 5.79
C ALA A 124 9.21 4.71 6.48
N CYS A 125 7.88 4.79 6.60
CA CYS A 125 7.22 5.93 7.24
C CYS A 125 7.45 6.01 8.76
N ARG A 126 7.93 4.94 9.40
CA ARG A 126 8.34 4.95 10.81
C ARG A 126 9.79 5.39 10.97
N ALA A 127 10.65 5.11 9.98
CA ALA A 127 12.05 5.52 9.99
C ALA A 127 12.19 7.04 9.82
N ASP A 128 11.29 7.69 9.08
CA ASP A 128 11.31 9.16 8.88
C ASP A 128 11.01 9.95 10.17
N ASN A 129 10.45 9.30 11.20
CA ASN A 129 10.36 9.85 12.56
C ASN A 129 11.70 9.90 13.32
N LEU A 130 12.81 9.45 12.71
CA LEU A 130 14.17 9.60 13.28
C LEU A 130 14.93 10.81 12.72
N ALA A 131 14.41 11.49 11.69
CA ALA A 131 14.98 12.75 11.22
C ALA A 131 14.97 13.92 12.23
N PRO A 132 14.05 14.02 13.24
CA PRO A 132 14.13 15.09 14.24
C PRO A 132 15.18 14.85 15.33
N LEU A 133 16.01 13.81 15.27
CA LEU A 133 17.10 13.57 16.23
C LEU A 133 18.48 14.05 15.73
N LEU A 134 18.55 14.64 14.54
CA LEU A 134 19.79 15.19 13.96
C LEU A 134 19.65 16.64 13.46
N ALA A 135 18.68 17.39 13.99
CA ALA A 135 18.55 18.83 13.75
C ALA A 135 18.83 19.63 15.04
#